data_AF-A0AAE4S4Z3-F1
#
_entry.id   AF-A0AAE4S4Z3-F1
#
_cell.length_a   1.000
_cell.length_b   1.000
_cell.length_c   1.000
_cell.angle_alpha   90.00
_cell.angle_beta   90.00
_cell.angle_gamma   90.00
#
_symmetry.space_group_name_H-M   'P 1'
#
loop_
_entity.id
_entity.type
_entity.pdbx_description
1 polymer ?
#
loop_
_entity_poly.entity_id
_entity_poly.type
_entity_poly.pdbx_seq_one_letter_code
_entity_poly.pdbx_strand_id
1 'polypeptide(L)'
;MNRKIVAGVVVVLVFAAVFSAACIVPGSDNELEVKYAEQMDAAVSLADSMTKNQLTYMDLIIPGARLIASDPDNMTQTTAILSDLYSSIPTFTIVAFSNETGHVAAVFPTNYRDTVIGNWSEHLNRYNTTKSPAFDIFNVRDHSVPGIVSPCISDNGTTIGYIISMIDPTYLFGEVAAKYENASSWRYWVVEDDGLILYTEYPKLYGKNMRSLDTPDRAGLYRVFELARENKSGSAVYTGYSYSDLKLMDYFVTWDTVPIDETGDHKHLVMITAKLNGRQNQVRPVSSTDQTLEEFVHSALIFANDVGKDAALAEFSRPDGQFTTKEYSVFAFDRNKTLLADAYTYNIIGNSLSYVVDSNGVEAGDLIHRRAMQGGGYVLYLYPNPAENMTEQLKLSYIVQADDDWYIAAGVFIDDSNQHVPAEVRENVTSYLRSVQKYAGSVDKDTAVATLNDPNGPYAPEDLRFFAMDYHGTILADPQYPEFVGENYLGMTDVFGSSITRDAIILAKEGGGKQYVYSPKERDEEGSELRLEYVLPAGDDWLILGAVTIE
;
A
#
# COMPACT_ATOMS: atom_id res chain seq x y z
N MET A 1 40.22 -55.06 -17.36
CA MET A 1 41.53 -54.53 -16.92
C MET A 1 41.33 -53.06 -16.57
N ASN A 2 41.41 -52.73 -15.27
CA ASN A 2 41.59 -51.41 -14.60
C ASN A 2 40.84 -50.14 -15.09
N ARG A 3 40.42 -49.18 -14.26
CA ARG A 3 40.04 -49.00 -12.83
C ARG A 3 39.92 -47.47 -12.64
N LYS A 4 38.83 -47.00 -11.98
CA LYS A 4 38.67 -45.70 -11.26
C LYS A 4 38.54 -44.45 -12.15
N ILE A 5 37.69 -43.45 -11.90
CA ILE A 5 37.34 -42.67 -10.67
C ILE A 5 35.88 -42.14 -10.86
N VAL A 6 34.87 -42.48 -10.03
CA VAL A 6 34.29 -41.76 -8.84
C VAL A 6 33.76 -40.34 -9.18
N ALA A 7 32.58 -39.83 -8.83
CA ALA A 7 31.40 -40.11 -7.95
C ALA A 7 30.20 -39.34 -8.57
N GLY A 8 28.90 -39.64 -8.39
CA GLY A 8 28.20 -40.10 -7.20
C GLY A 8 27.43 -38.93 -6.57
N VAL A 9 26.28 -38.53 -7.16
CA VAL A 9 25.34 -37.57 -6.57
C VAL A 9 24.51 -38.32 -5.52
N VAL A 10 24.77 -38.04 -4.25
CA VAL A 10 23.88 -38.40 -3.14
C VAL A 10 23.28 -37.10 -2.63
N VAL A 11 21.97 -36.95 -2.82
CA VAL A 11 21.16 -35.92 -2.18
C VAL A 11 21.12 -36.23 -0.68
N VAL A 12 21.74 -35.36 0.12
CA VAL A 12 21.51 -35.31 1.57
C VAL A 12 20.88 -33.96 1.87
N LEU A 13 19.58 -33.98 2.16
CA LEU A 13 18.87 -32.92 2.86
C LEU A 13 19.52 -32.76 4.25
N VAL A 14 20.34 -31.74 4.42
CA VAL A 14 20.81 -31.29 5.73
C VAL A 14 19.97 -30.08 6.10
N PHE A 15 19.05 -30.28 7.05
CA PHE A 15 18.54 -29.20 7.91
C PHE A 15 19.76 -28.60 8.62
N ALA A 16 20.29 -27.52 8.07
CA ALA A 16 21.26 -26.69 8.77
C ALA A 16 20.47 -25.72 9.65
N ALA A 17 20.25 -26.11 10.91
CA ALA A 17 20.06 -25.14 11.98
C ALA A 17 21.36 -24.32 12.08
N VAL A 18 21.40 -23.21 11.35
CA VAL A 18 22.49 -22.24 11.46
C VAL A 18 22.22 -21.42 12.72
N PHE A 19 22.78 -21.86 13.84
CA PHE A 19 23.07 -20.95 14.95
C PHE A 19 24.14 -19.98 14.46
N SER A 20 23.73 -18.89 13.80
CA SER A 20 24.58 -17.73 13.57
C SER A 20 25.00 -17.18 14.93
N ALA A 21 26.29 -16.87 15.08
CA ALA A 21 26.86 -16.38 16.32
C ALA A 21 26.05 -15.19 16.86
N ALA A 22 25.30 -15.40 17.94
CA ALA A 22 24.65 -14.34 18.67
C ALA A 22 25.72 -13.37 19.17
N CYS A 23 25.68 -12.11 18.74
CA CYS A 23 26.33 -11.04 19.49
C CYS A 23 25.53 -10.82 20.78
N ILE A 24 25.79 -11.68 21.77
CA ILE A 24 25.14 -11.64 23.09
C ILE A 24 25.50 -10.32 23.77
N VAL A 25 24.50 -9.46 23.97
CA VAL A 25 24.55 -8.44 25.02
C VAL A 25 24.38 -9.19 26.34
N PRO A 26 25.30 -9.07 27.33
CA PRO A 26 25.16 -9.81 28.58
C PRO A 26 23.91 -9.32 29.34
N GLY A 27 22.90 -10.18 29.51
CA GLY A 27 21.80 -9.95 30.45
C GLY A 27 20.37 -10.30 30.04
N SER A 28 20.10 -10.84 28.83
CA SER A 28 18.75 -11.27 28.44
C SER A 28 18.54 -12.77 28.64
N ASP A 29 17.51 -13.16 29.39
CA ASP A 29 17.12 -14.56 29.58
C ASP A 29 16.64 -15.21 28.27
N ASN A 30 17.24 -16.35 27.94
CA ASN A 30 17.20 -17.10 26.68
C ASN A 30 15.85 -17.74 26.26
N GLU A 31 14.73 -17.55 26.97
CA GLU A 31 13.46 -18.24 26.62
C GLU A 31 12.68 -17.57 25.48
N LEU A 32 12.79 -16.25 25.31
CA LEU A 32 12.06 -15.50 24.29
C LEU A 32 12.73 -15.56 22.90
N GLU A 33 14.06 -15.69 22.85
CA GLU A 33 14.81 -15.91 21.60
C GLU A 33 14.40 -17.23 20.94
N VAL A 34 14.24 -18.29 21.75
CA VAL A 34 13.83 -19.62 21.26
C VAL A 34 12.38 -19.65 20.80
N LYS A 35 11.49 -18.83 21.42
CA LYS A 35 10.06 -18.82 21.10
C LYS A 35 9.75 -18.31 19.69
N TYR A 36 10.50 -17.32 19.20
CA TYR A 36 10.19 -16.64 17.94
C TYR A 36 11.19 -16.94 16.80
N ALA A 37 12.38 -17.48 17.10
CA ALA A 37 13.42 -17.73 16.09
C ALA A 37 12.92 -18.55 14.88
N GLU A 38 12.22 -19.67 15.09
CA GLU A 38 11.77 -20.52 13.98
C GLU A 38 10.75 -19.82 13.05
N GLN A 39 9.84 -19.04 13.63
CA GLN A 39 8.83 -18.31 12.86
C GLN A 39 9.42 -17.08 12.16
N MET A 40 10.39 -16.43 12.81
CA MET A 40 11.09 -15.29 12.24
C MET A 40 12.06 -15.72 11.12
N ASP A 41 12.71 -16.88 11.24
CA ASP A 41 13.49 -17.50 10.15
C ASP A 41 12.59 -17.89 8.97
N ALA A 42 11.39 -18.42 9.24
CA ALA A 42 10.40 -18.70 8.20
C ALA A 42 9.95 -17.41 7.47
N ALA A 43 9.80 -16.31 8.21
CA ALA A 43 9.41 -15.03 7.65
C ALA A 43 10.56 -14.37 6.85
N VAL A 44 11.80 -14.53 7.29
CA VAL A 44 13.00 -14.18 6.50
C VAL A 44 13.08 -14.99 5.21
N SER A 45 12.85 -16.31 5.27
CA SER A 45 12.83 -17.15 4.07
C SER A 45 11.71 -16.77 3.10
N LEU A 46 10.57 -16.29 3.60
CA LEU A 46 9.48 -15.81 2.77
C LEU A 46 9.83 -14.47 2.12
N ALA A 47 10.49 -13.58 2.84
CA ALA A 47 11.02 -12.33 2.30
C ALA A 47 12.07 -12.55 1.20
N ASP A 48 12.96 -13.53 1.36
CA ASP A 48 13.87 -13.96 0.28
C ASP A 48 13.09 -14.45 -0.95
N SER A 49 11.99 -15.18 -0.74
CA SER A 49 11.10 -15.60 -1.83
C SER A 49 10.43 -14.42 -2.53
N MET A 50 9.93 -13.42 -1.79
CA MET A 50 9.30 -12.24 -2.39
C MET A 50 10.32 -11.34 -3.09
N THR A 51 11.53 -11.25 -2.55
CA THR A 51 12.63 -10.53 -3.20
C THR A 51 13.03 -11.21 -4.53
N LYS A 52 12.79 -12.51 -4.72
CA LYS A 52 12.95 -13.14 -6.05
C LYS A 52 11.87 -12.70 -7.06
N ASN A 53 10.69 -12.27 -6.62
CA ASN A 53 9.68 -11.69 -7.52
C ASN A 53 10.17 -10.36 -8.11
N GLN A 54 11.02 -9.61 -7.40
CA GLN A 54 11.64 -8.39 -7.91
C GLN A 54 12.47 -8.62 -9.17
N LEU A 55 13.32 -9.66 -9.17
CA LEU A 55 14.08 -10.06 -10.37
C LEU A 55 13.13 -10.41 -11.53
N THR A 56 12.00 -11.05 -11.21
CA THR A 56 10.96 -11.35 -12.23
C THR A 56 10.39 -10.07 -12.84
N TYR A 57 10.04 -9.06 -12.04
CA TYR A 57 9.54 -7.78 -12.57
C TYR A 57 10.60 -7.03 -13.40
N MET A 58 11.87 -7.12 -13.01
CA MET A 58 12.99 -6.56 -13.79
C MET A 58 13.12 -7.23 -15.15
N ASP A 59 12.94 -8.54 -15.24
CA ASP A 59 12.95 -9.27 -16.51
C ASP A 59 11.76 -8.92 -17.41
N LEU A 60 10.58 -8.68 -16.82
CA LEU A 60 9.36 -8.36 -17.56
C LEU A 60 9.42 -7.03 -18.32
N ILE A 61 10.23 -6.06 -17.88
CA ILE A 61 10.34 -4.75 -18.54
C ILE A 61 11.39 -4.71 -19.67
N ILE A 62 12.34 -5.66 -19.68
CA ILE A 62 13.42 -5.70 -20.67
C ILE A 62 12.89 -5.76 -22.12
N PRO A 63 11.89 -6.61 -22.46
CA PRO A 63 11.35 -6.63 -23.82
C PRO A 63 10.78 -5.27 -24.25
N GLY A 64 10.07 -4.58 -23.37
CA GLY A 64 9.55 -3.24 -23.64
C GLY A 64 10.66 -2.22 -23.88
N ALA A 65 11.70 -2.24 -23.04
CA ALA A 65 12.86 -1.36 -23.20
C ALA A 65 13.60 -1.58 -24.52
N ARG A 66 13.72 -2.84 -24.98
CA ARG A 66 14.30 -3.16 -26.29
C ARG A 66 13.44 -2.67 -27.45
N LEU A 67 12.12 -2.79 -27.35
CA LEU A 67 11.21 -2.32 -28.39
C LEU A 67 11.26 -0.79 -28.53
N ILE A 68 11.24 -0.06 -27.41
CA ILE A 68 11.46 1.40 -27.43
C ILE A 68 12.85 1.71 -28.01
N ALA A 69 13.87 0.91 -27.66
CA ALA A 69 15.21 1.13 -28.15
C ALA A 69 15.40 0.96 -29.67
N SER A 70 14.51 0.18 -30.30
CA SER A 70 14.54 -0.08 -31.74
C SER A 70 14.00 1.07 -32.60
N ASP A 71 13.17 1.96 -32.02
CA ASP A 71 12.55 3.10 -32.70
C ASP A 71 12.31 4.27 -31.72
N PRO A 72 13.37 4.94 -31.21
CA PRO A 72 13.26 5.95 -30.14
C PRO A 72 12.35 7.14 -30.43
N ASP A 73 12.21 7.50 -31.70
CA ASP A 73 11.44 8.68 -32.12
C ASP A 73 9.93 8.38 -32.24
N ASN A 74 9.53 7.11 -32.13
CA ASN A 74 8.15 6.67 -32.30
C ASN A 74 7.36 6.70 -30.99
N MET A 75 6.97 7.91 -30.58
CA MET A 75 6.25 8.12 -29.32
C MET A 75 4.88 7.40 -29.24
N THR A 76 4.26 7.13 -30.39
CA THR A 76 3.02 6.32 -30.45
C THR A 76 3.30 4.89 -30.02
N GLN A 77 4.37 4.27 -30.55
CA GLN A 77 4.81 2.95 -30.12
C GLN A 77 5.26 2.94 -28.66
N THR A 78 6.03 3.94 -28.22
CA THR A 78 6.43 4.08 -26.81
C THR A 78 5.22 4.07 -25.90
N THR A 79 4.21 4.90 -26.18
CA THR A 79 3.00 5.00 -25.35
C THR A 79 2.23 3.67 -25.31
N ALA A 80 2.15 2.96 -26.45
CA ALA A 80 1.53 1.63 -26.50
C ALA A 80 2.28 0.61 -25.64
N ILE A 81 3.62 0.60 -25.68
CA ILE A 81 4.46 -0.28 -24.85
C ILE A 81 4.26 0.01 -23.35
N LEU A 82 4.23 1.28 -22.95
CA LEU A 82 4.00 1.65 -21.55
C LEU A 82 2.61 1.20 -21.08
N SER A 83 1.58 1.39 -21.92
CA SER A 83 0.23 0.90 -21.66
C SER A 83 0.17 -0.62 -21.53
N ASP A 84 0.91 -1.35 -22.38
CA ASP A 84 0.99 -2.82 -22.35
C ASP A 84 1.66 -3.32 -21.08
N LEU A 85 2.79 -2.74 -20.69
CA LEU A 85 3.49 -3.05 -19.43
C LEU A 85 2.60 -2.78 -18.23
N TYR A 86 1.94 -1.62 -18.16
CA TYR A 86 0.99 -1.31 -17.09
C TYR A 86 -0.15 -2.32 -17.03
N SER A 87 -0.74 -2.67 -18.18
CA SER A 87 -1.91 -3.54 -18.21
C SER A 87 -1.59 -4.99 -17.89
N SER A 88 -0.37 -5.45 -18.20
CA SER A 88 0.05 -6.84 -18.02
C SER A 88 0.70 -7.13 -16.67
N ILE A 89 1.11 -6.09 -15.93
CA ILE A 89 1.84 -6.22 -14.67
C ILE A 89 1.05 -5.50 -13.57
N PRO A 90 0.22 -6.23 -12.79
CA PRO A 90 -0.72 -5.65 -11.83
C PRO A 90 -0.08 -4.77 -10.76
N THR A 91 1.15 -5.10 -10.37
CA THR A 91 1.90 -4.39 -9.33
C THR A 91 2.39 -3.02 -9.77
N PHE A 92 2.48 -2.76 -11.08
CA PHE A 92 2.90 -1.45 -11.58
C PHE A 92 1.76 -0.44 -11.42
N THR A 93 2.03 0.65 -10.71
CA THR A 93 1.07 1.74 -10.50
C THR A 93 1.22 2.83 -11.54
N ILE A 94 2.45 3.09 -11.99
CA ILE A 94 2.81 4.09 -13.00
C ILE A 94 3.95 3.52 -13.84
N VAL A 95 3.89 3.70 -15.16
CA VAL A 95 4.98 3.35 -16.08
C VAL A 95 5.29 4.57 -16.95
N ALA A 96 6.53 5.02 -16.93
CA ALA A 96 6.99 6.22 -17.64
C ALA A 96 8.19 5.92 -18.53
N PHE A 97 8.34 6.70 -19.60
CA PHE A 97 9.55 6.74 -20.41
C PHE A 97 10.21 8.11 -20.25
N SER A 98 11.51 8.10 -19.96
CA SER A 98 12.36 9.29 -19.96
C SER A 98 13.46 9.18 -21.01
N ASN A 99 13.91 10.32 -21.52
CA ASN A 99 15.09 10.37 -22.38
C ASN A 99 16.39 10.12 -21.57
N GLU A 100 17.53 10.11 -22.23
CA GLU A 100 18.85 9.86 -21.64
C GLU A 100 19.26 10.89 -20.57
N THR A 101 18.60 12.05 -20.54
CA THR A 101 18.84 13.11 -19.55
C THR A 101 17.88 13.06 -18.35
N GLY A 102 16.89 12.16 -18.37
CA GLY A 102 15.90 11.99 -17.30
C GLY A 102 14.67 12.86 -17.43
N HIS A 103 14.46 13.49 -18.58
CA HIS A 103 13.22 14.19 -18.88
C HIS A 103 12.15 13.18 -19.30
N VAL A 104 11.03 13.13 -18.57
CA VAL A 104 9.91 12.23 -18.89
C VAL A 104 9.17 12.71 -20.13
N ALA A 105 9.13 11.86 -21.16
CA ALA A 105 8.46 12.14 -22.42
C ALA A 105 7.06 11.53 -22.50
N ALA A 106 6.82 10.41 -21.81
CA ALA A 106 5.53 9.74 -21.73
C ALA A 106 5.32 9.09 -20.36
N VAL A 107 4.07 9.03 -19.92
CA VAL A 107 3.67 8.33 -18.69
C VAL A 107 2.28 7.73 -18.86
N PHE A 108 2.09 6.56 -18.26
CA PHE A 108 0.82 5.87 -18.18
C PHE A 108 0.60 5.40 -16.72
N PRO A 109 -0.61 5.54 -16.16
CA PRO A 109 -1.78 6.21 -16.74
C PRO A 109 -1.59 7.72 -16.94
N THR A 110 -2.30 8.33 -17.89
CA THR A 110 -2.04 9.71 -18.35
C THR A 110 -2.43 10.79 -17.35
N ASN A 111 -3.28 10.50 -16.37
CA ASN A 111 -3.62 11.41 -15.26
C ASN A 111 -2.40 11.72 -14.36
N TYR A 112 -1.35 10.92 -14.40
CA TYR A 112 -0.09 11.19 -13.70
C TYR A 112 0.86 12.11 -14.47
N ARG A 113 0.47 12.58 -15.66
CA ARG A 113 1.29 13.43 -16.52
C ARG A 113 1.82 14.67 -15.80
N ASP A 114 0.96 15.44 -15.15
CA ASP A 114 1.38 16.69 -14.51
C ASP A 114 2.16 16.45 -13.20
N THR A 115 2.05 15.24 -12.65
CA THR A 115 2.69 14.83 -11.40
C THR A 115 4.09 14.24 -11.64
N VAL A 116 4.26 13.46 -12.70
CA VAL A 116 5.46 12.65 -12.96
C VAL A 116 6.35 13.28 -14.02
N ILE A 117 5.84 14.19 -14.85
CA ILE A 117 6.67 14.95 -15.78
C ILE A 117 7.57 15.90 -14.98
N GLY A 118 8.83 15.48 -14.87
CA GLY A 118 9.91 16.18 -14.18
C GLY A 118 11.27 15.79 -14.75
N ASN A 119 12.34 16.18 -14.05
CA ASN A 119 13.70 15.78 -14.37
C ASN A 119 14.21 14.79 -13.32
N TRP A 120 14.49 13.56 -13.74
CA TRP A 120 14.95 12.45 -12.90
C TRP A 120 16.46 12.22 -13.00
N SER A 121 17.22 13.21 -13.49
CA SER A 121 18.66 13.10 -13.77
C SER A 121 19.51 12.60 -12.59
N GLU A 122 19.08 12.84 -11.34
CA GLU A 122 19.83 12.41 -10.14
C GLU A 122 19.93 10.88 -10.02
N HIS A 123 18.93 10.16 -10.51
CA HIS A 123 18.86 8.69 -10.45
C HIS A 123 19.70 8.01 -11.54
N LEU A 124 19.97 8.69 -12.66
CA LEU A 124 20.38 8.02 -13.90
C LEU A 124 21.83 7.58 -13.99
N ASN A 125 22.72 8.17 -13.18
CA ASN A 125 24.16 7.87 -13.23
C ASN A 125 24.47 6.39 -12.92
N ARG A 126 23.68 5.78 -12.02
CA ARG A 126 23.81 4.36 -11.68
C ARG A 126 23.50 3.47 -12.90
N TYR A 127 22.37 3.71 -13.57
CA TYR A 127 21.91 2.89 -14.70
C TYR A 127 22.77 3.03 -15.95
N ASN A 128 23.37 4.21 -16.14
CA ASN A 128 24.34 4.40 -17.22
C ASN A 128 25.59 3.55 -17.06
N THR A 129 25.95 3.19 -15.84
CA THR A 129 27.13 2.38 -15.52
C THR A 129 26.82 0.89 -15.62
N THR A 130 25.69 0.44 -15.03
CA THR A 130 25.34 -0.99 -14.97
C THR A 130 24.77 -1.52 -16.28
N LYS A 131 24.09 -0.69 -17.07
CA LYS A 131 23.38 -1.09 -18.31
C LYS A 131 22.37 -2.23 -18.10
N SER A 132 21.86 -2.37 -16.88
CA SER A 132 20.86 -3.38 -16.49
C SER A 132 19.72 -2.72 -15.70
N PRO A 133 18.54 -3.33 -15.66
CA PRO A 133 17.48 -2.87 -14.78
C PRO A 133 17.91 -2.83 -13.32
N ALA A 134 17.28 -2.00 -12.48
CA ALA A 134 17.49 -1.97 -11.04
C ALA A 134 16.36 -1.25 -10.30
N PHE A 135 16.27 -1.48 -8.98
CA PHE A 135 15.36 -0.79 -8.08
C PHE A 135 15.83 0.62 -7.73
N ASP A 136 14.86 1.52 -7.56
CA ASP A 136 15.04 2.90 -7.10
C ASP A 136 13.81 3.41 -6.35
N ILE A 137 13.91 4.60 -5.77
CA ILE A 137 12.83 5.35 -5.15
C ILE A 137 12.58 6.64 -5.92
N PHE A 138 11.31 6.91 -6.24
CA PHE A 138 10.88 8.07 -7.02
C PHE A 138 10.00 9.01 -6.20
N ASN A 139 10.20 10.32 -6.33
CA ASN A 139 9.32 11.32 -5.71
C ASN A 139 8.15 11.69 -6.64
N VAL A 140 6.98 11.13 -6.39
CA VAL A 140 5.72 11.37 -7.10
C VAL A 140 4.84 12.28 -6.26
N ARG A 141 4.47 13.46 -6.78
CA ARG A 141 3.86 14.54 -5.98
C ARG A 141 4.76 14.87 -4.77
N ASP A 142 4.25 14.68 -3.57
CA ASP A 142 4.98 14.92 -2.34
C ASP A 142 5.57 13.61 -1.76
N HIS A 143 5.68 12.51 -2.54
CA HIS A 143 5.81 11.15 -1.99
C HIS A 143 6.89 10.28 -2.62
N SER A 144 7.64 9.52 -1.81
CA SER A 144 8.61 8.54 -2.28
C SER A 144 7.97 7.18 -2.56
N VAL A 145 8.12 6.67 -3.78
CA VAL A 145 7.50 5.43 -4.29
C VAL A 145 8.60 4.52 -4.85
N PRO A 146 8.68 3.24 -4.45
CA PRO A 146 9.63 2.32 -5.04
C PRO A 146 9.28 1.99 -6.48
N GLY A 147 10.29 1.72 -7.29
CA GLY A 147 10.10 1.32 -8.67
C GLY A 147 11.32 0.67 -9.28
N ILE A 148 11.17 0.21 -10.52
CA ILE A 148 12.22 -0.40 -11.32
C ILE A 148 12.53 0.52 -12.49
N VAL A 149 13.81 0.79 -12.70
CA VAL A 149 14.31 1.45 -13.90
C VAL A 149 14.91 0.42 -14.83
N SER A 150 14.58 0.45 -16.12
CA SER A 150 15.30 -0.29 -17.16
C SER A 150 15.86 0.67 -18.21
N PRO A 151 17.18 0.66 -18.46
CA PRO A 151 17.75 1.44 -19.54
C PRO A 151 17.29 0.90 -20.90
N CYS A 152 16.89 1.80 -21.79
CA CYS A 152 16.65 1.52 -23.20
C CYS A 152 17.98 1.65 -23.94
N ILE A 153 18.52 0.54 -24.41
CA ILE A 153 19.87 0.46 -25.02
C ILE A 153 19.72 0.08 -26.49
N SER A 154 20.18 0.94 -27.39
CA SER A 154 20.20 0.66 -28.83
C SER A 154 21.24 -0.40 -29.20
N ASP A 155 21.14 -0.98 -30.40
CA ASP A 155 22.04 -2.04 -30.88
C ASP A 155 23.54 -1.70 -30.83
N ASN A 156 23.88 -0.41 -30.89
CA ASN A 156 25.25 0.09 -30.79
C ASN A 156 25.75 0.30 -29.34
N GLY A 157 24.94 -0.08 -28.34
CA GLY A 157 25.27 0.05 -26.91
C GLY A 157 25.00 1.43 -26.29
N THR A 158 24.36 2.35 -27.03
CA THR A 158 24.02 3.68 -26.53
C THR A 158 22.73 3.64 -25.71
N THR A 159 22.71 4.29 -24.54
CA THR A 159 21.47 4.47 -23.79
C THR A 159 20.72 5.67 -24.35
N ILE A 160 19.47 5.46 -24.75
CA ILE A 160 18.63 6.49 -25.37
C ILE A 160 17.50 6.97 -24.43
N GLY A 161 17.37 6.31 -23.28
CA GLY A 161 16.35 6.63 -22.30
C GLY A 161 16.14 5.50 -21.30
N TYR A 162 15.07 5.60 -20.52
CA TYR A 162 14.75 4.67 -19.45
C TYR A 162 13.25 4.45 -19.37
N ILE A 163 12.84 3.19 -19.19
CA ILE A 163 11.53 2.87 -18.64
C ILE A 163 11.63 2.96 -17.13
N ILE A 164 10.67 3.62 -16.51
CA ILE A 164 10.55 3.78 -15.06
C ILE A 164 9.19 3.23 -14.66
N SER A 165 9.17 2.13 -13.90
CA SER A 165 7.95 1.46 -13.45
C SER A 165 7.83 1.57 -11.93
N MET A 166 6.90 2.36 -11.44
CA MET A 166 6.62 2.48 -10.01
C MET A 166 5.73 1.33 -9.56
N ILE A 167 5.99 0.83 -8.36
CA ILE A 167 5.35 -0.36 -7.81
C ILE A 167 4.64 0.00 -6.50
N ASP A 168 3.46 -0.57 -6.29
CA ASP A 168 2.81 -0.56 -4.97
C ASP A 168 3.56 -1.54 -4.04
N PRO A 169 4.25 -1.04 -3.00
CA PRO A 169 5.06 -1.89 -2.13
C PRO A 169 4.22 -2.87 -1.29
N THR A 170 2.90 -2.68 -1.16
CA THR A 170 2.01 -3.64 -0.50
C THR A 170 1.89 -4.96 -1.29
N TYR A 171 2.07 -4.93 -2.61
CA TYR A 171 2.15 -6.16 -3.42
C TYR A 171 3.51 -6.84 -3.24
N LEU A 172 4.57 -6.05 -3.11
CA LEU A 172 5.94 -6.58 -3.02
C LEU A 172 6.27 -7.17 -1.64
N PHE A 173 5.67 -6.61 -0.58
CA PHE A 173 6.06 -6.92 0.80
C PHE A 173 4.86 -7.15 1.74
N GLY A 174 3.66 -6.73 1.36
CA GLY A 174 2.48 -6.75 2.22
C GLY A 174 1.94 -8.15 2.53
N GLU A 175 2.13 -9.15 1.65
CA GLU A 175 1.70 -10.52 1.95
C GLU A 175 2.52 -11.18 3.07
N VAL A 176 3.85 -11.00 3.07
CA VAL A 176 4.69 -11.47 4.19
C VAL A 176 4.25 -10.78 5.47
N ALA A 177 4.09 -9.46 5.42
CA ALA A 177 3.66 -8.65 6.55
C ALA A 177 2.32 -9.19 7.12
N ALA A 178 1.27 -9.26 6.30
CA ALA A 178 -0.06 -9.70 6.71
C ALA A 178 -0.10 -11.11 7.32
N LYS A 179 0.72 -12.05 6.82
CA LYS A 179 0.75 -13.43 7.31
C LYS A 179 1.26 -13.57 8.75
N TYR A 180 2.19 -12.71 9.16
CA TYR A 180 2.83 -12.78 10.48
C TYR A 180 2.35 -11.68 11.44
N GLU A 181 1.70 -10.63 10.93
CA GLU A 181 1.13 -9.53 11.71
C GLU A 181 -0.22 -9.89 12.35
N ASN A 182 -1.02 -10.77 11.74
CA ASN A 182 -2.31 -11.21 12.30
C ASN A 182 -2.20 -12.07 13.59
N ALA A 183 -0.99 -12.47 14.00
CA ALA A 183 -0.78 -13.34 15.16
C ALA A 183 0.04 -12.72 16.30
N SER A 184 0.73 -11.59 16.08
CA SER A 184 1.69 -11.08 17.08
C SER A 184 2.16 -9.66 16.85
N SER A 185 2.67 -9.04 17.92
CA SER A 185 3.31 -7.72 18.01
C SER A 185 4.62 -7.59 17.20
N TRP A 186 4.62 -8.07 15.97
CA TRP A 186 5.78 -8.11 15.08
C TRP A 186 5.74 -6.94 14.10
N ARG A 187 6.90 -6.63 13.53
CA ARG A 187 7.09 -5.57 12.55
C ARG A 187 8.00 -6.03 11.44
N TYR A 188 7.63 -5.73 10.21
CA TYR A 188 8.43 -6.06 9.04
C TYR A 188 9.09 -4.80 8.45
N TRP A 189 10.36 -4.91 8.04
CA TRP A 189 11.13 -3.82 7.44
C TRP A 189 11.95 -4.34 6.27
N VAL A 190 11.97 -3.57 5.18
CA VAL A 190 12.90 -3.75 4.07
C VAL A 190 13.65 -2.46 3.86
N VAL A 191 14.98 -2.54 3.94
CA VAL A 191 15.87 -1.38 3.92
C VAL A 191 17.04 -1.68 2.97
N GLU A 192 17.44 -0.72 2.16
CA GLU A 192 18.67 -0.82 1.37
C GLU A 192 19.90 -0.78 2.26
N ASP A 193 21.04 -1.21 1.73
CA ASP A 193 22.29 -1.20 2.46
C ASP A 193 22.72 0.22 2.86
N ASP A 194 22.35 1.26 2.12
CA ASP A 194 22.58 2.66 2.47
C ASP A 194 21.60 3.23 3.53
N GLY A 195 20.67 2.42 4.01
CA GLY A 195 19.68 2.80 5.03
C GLY A 195 18.39 3.36 4.46
N LEU A 196 18.21 3.42 3.14
CA LEU A 196 16.94 3.82 2.53
C LEU A 196 15.85 2.80 2.85
N ILE A 197 14.76 3.26 3.47
CA ILE A 197 13.65 2.39 3.85
C ILE A 197 12.74 2.18 2.63
N LEU A 198 12.64 0.94 2.16
CA LEU A 198 11.79 0.54 1.04
C LEU A 198 10.40 0.11 1.50
N TYR A 199 10.33 -0.53 2.66
CA TYR A 199 9.07 -0.99 3.25
C TYR A 199 9.13 -1.08 4.76
N THR A 200 7.97 -0.84 5.36
CA THR A 200 7.62 -1.03 6.76
C THR A 200 6.11 -0.83 6.91
N GLU A 201 5.52 -1.29 8.01
CA GLU A 201 4.13 -1.00 8.42
C GLU A 201 3.83 0.51 8.59
N TYR A 202 4.86 1.36 8.56
CA TYR A 202 4.72 2.81 8.57
C TYR A 202 5.08 3.41 7.20
N PRO A 203 4.15 3.45 6.23
CA PRO A 203 4.38 4.05 4.91
C PRO A 203 5.07 5.41 4.89
N LYS A 204 4.82 6.24 5.91
CA LYS A 204 5.49 7.54 6.12
C LYS A 204 7.02 7.48 6.25
N LEU A 205 7.60 6.29 6.42
CA LEU A 205 9.04 6.08 6.50
C LEU A 205 9.65 5.68 5.14
N TYR A 206 8.84 5.41 4.11
CA TYR A 206 9.35 5.05 2.79
C TYR A 206 10.18 6.19 2.21
N GLY A 207 11.31 5.84 1.60
CA GLY A 207 12.27 6.80 1.06
C GLY A 207 13.05 7.61 2.12
N LYS A 208 12.72 7.48 3.42
CA LYS A 208 13.53 8.06 4.49
C LYS A 208 14.74 7.19 4.74
N ASN A 209 15.81 7.81 5.22
CA ASN A 209 17.00 7.08 5.60
C ASN A 209 16.96 6.74 7.10
N MET A 210 17.11 5.46 7.42
CA MET A 210 17.10 4.94 8.79
C MET A 210 18.16 5.60 9.67
N ARG A 211 19.27 6.08 9.10
CA ARG A 211 20.36 6.76 9.83
C ARG A 211 19.99 8.17 10.31
N SER A 212 19.02 8.80 9.66
CA SER A 212 18.60 10.18 9.92
C SER A 212 17.18 10.32 10.48
N LEU A 213 16.51 9.21 10.82
CA LEU A 213 15.19 9.24 11.44
C LEU A 213 15.21 10.07 12.73
N ASP A 214 14.25 10.99 12.86
CA ASP A 214 14.04 11.76 14.08
C ASP A 214 12.95 11.09 14.94
N THR A 215 13.30 9.95 15.53
CA THR A 215 12.41 9.17 16.40
C THR A 215 13.06 8.87 17.74
N PRO A 216 12.28 8.70 18.84
CA PRO A 216 12.83 8.37 20.16
C PRO A 216 13.68 7.09 20.18
N ASP A 217 13.45 6.18 19.24
CA ASP A 217 14.14 4.89 19.12
C ASP A 217 15.25 4.84 18.06
N ARG A 218 15.60 5.99 17.46
CA ARG A 218 16.63 6.11 16.43
C ARG A 218 17.92 5.35 16.77
N ALA A 219 18.40 5.48 18.01
CA ALA A 219 19.66 4.84 18.44
C ALA A 219 19.59 3.30 18.40
N GLY A 220 18.44 2.73 18.77
CA GLY A 220 18.22 1.28 18.73
C GLY A 220 18.15 0.77 17.29
N LEU A 221 17.32 1.40 16.46
CA LEU A 221 17.17 1.03 15.04
C LEU A 221 18.48 1.17 14.27
N TYR A 222 19.21 2.28 14.47
CA TYR A 222 20.52 2.49 13.84
C TYR A 222 21.51 1.39 14.19
N ARG A 223 21.55 0.95 15.46
CA ARG A 223 22.44 -0.13 15.90
C ARG A 223 22.12 -1.45 15.21
N VAL A 224 20.84 -1.82 15.13
CA VAL A 224 20.40 -3.05 14.46
C VAL A 224 20.79 -3.01 13.00
N PHE A 225 20.54 -1.89 12.35
CA PHE A 225 20.87 -1.69 10.95
C PHE A 225 22.39 -1.81 10.66
N GLU A 226 23.26 -1.24 11.49
CA GLU A 226 24.72 -1.39 11.32
C GLU A 226 25.19 -2.85 11.58
N LEU A 227 24.61 -3.53 12.59
CA LEU A 227 24.89 -4.97 12.80
C LEU A 227 24.52 -5.81 11.58
N ALA A 228 23.41 -5.46 10.94
CA ALA A 228 22.91 -6.16 9.78
C ALA A 228 23.67 -5.88 8.49
N ARG A 229 24.30 -4.70 8.37
CA ARG A 229 25.28 -4.45 7.30
C ARG A 229 26.54 -5.29 7.42
N GLU A 230 26.99 -5.53 8.65
CA GLU A 230 28.22 -6.28 8.92
C GLU A 230 28.03 -7.80 8.80
N ASN A 231 26.80 -8.29 9.01
CA ASN A 231 26.50 -9.72 9.10
C ASN A 231 25.34 -10.09 8.17
N LYS A 232 25.59 -11.04 7.26
CA LYS A 232 24.59 -11.50 6.27
C LYS A 232 23.23 -11.78 6.90
N SER A 233 23.23 -12.50 8.02
CA SER A 233 22.06 -12.77 8.85
C SER A 233 22.43 -12.69 10.32
N GLY A 234 21.44 -12.50 11.19
CA GLY A 234 21.66 -12.47 12.62
C GLY A 234 20.42 -12.04 13.40
N SER A 235 20.59 -11.93 14.71
CA SER A 235 19.55 -11.47 15.62
C SER A 235 20.12 -10.59 16.72
N ALA A 236 19.27 -9.73 17.28
CA ALA A 236 19.62 -8.83 18.37
C ALA A 236 18.41 -8.44 19.21
N VAL A 237 18.66 -7.78 20.33
CA VAL A 237 17.65 -7.05 21.10
C VAL A 237 17.95 -5.56 21.04
N TYR A 238 16.93 -4.75 20.81
CA TYR A 238 17.02 -3.31 20.81
C TYR A 238 15.82 -2.67 21.50
N THR A 239 16.00 -1.46 22.02
CA THR A 239 14.90 -0.68 22.59
C THR A 239 14.27 0.18 21.50
N GLY A 240 12.98 -0.06 21.23
CA GLY A 240 12.17 0.56 20.17
C GLY A 240 10.94 1.28 20.73
N TYR A 241 10.34 2.21 19.97
CA TYR A 241 9.10 2.86 20.39
C TYR A 241 7.88 2.00 19.99
N SER A 242 7.04 1.68 20.97
CA SER A 242 5.76 1.00 20.76
C SER A 242 4.65 2.02 20.56
N TYR A 243 4.00 1.99 19.39
CA TYR A 243 2.88 2.89 19.07
C TYR A 243 1.57 2.45 19.72
N SER A 244 1.37 1.17 20.02
CA SER A 244 0.20 0.73 20.78
C SER A 244 0.32 1.02 22.27
N ASP A 245 1.54 0.93 22.82
CA ASP A 245 1.79 1.15 24.26
C ASP A 245 2.23 2.58 24.58
N LEU A 246 2.52 3.39 23.55
CA LEU A 246 3.00 4.78 23.62
C LEU A 246 4.25 4.98 24.49
N LYS A 247 5.17 4.01 24.48
CA LYS A 247 6.41 4.02 25.27
C LYS A 247 7.53 3.22 24.62
N LEU A 248 8.77 3.46 25.07
CA LEU A 248 9.91 2.61 24.73
C LEU A 248 9.75 1.21 25.33
N MET A 249 10.02 0.19 24.51
CA MET A 249 9.90 -1.23 24.83
C MET A 249 11.09 -1.98 24.22
N ASP A 250 11.44 -3.13 24.76
CA ASP A 250 12.46 -3.99 24.16
C ASP A 250 11.85 -4.87 23.08
N TYR A 251 12.53 -4.90 21.93
CA TYR A 251 12.20 -5.67 20.75
C TYR A 251 13.32 -6.67 20.48
N PHE A 252 12.95 -7.92 20.19
CA PHE A 252 13.82 -8.86 19.52
C PHE A 252 13.76 -8.60 18.02
N VAL A 253 14.88 -8.71 17.33
CA VAL A 253 14.96 -8.56 15.87
C VAL A 253 15.76 -9.70 15.28
N THR A 254 15.29 -10.24 14.16
CA THR A 254 16.09 -11.08 13.26
C THR A 254 16.23 -10.38 11.92
N TRP A 255 17.29 -10.72 11.18
CA TRP A 255 17.47 -10.23 9.82
C TRP A 255 18.21 -11.21 8.91
N ASP A 256 18.05 -11.00 7.61
CA ASP A 256 18.91 -11.53 6.55
C ASP A 256 19.08 -10.50 5.43
N THR A 257 20.06 -10.71 4.57
CA THR A 257 20.37 -9.84 3.46
C THR A 257 20.17 -10.59 2.14
N VAL A 258 19.36 -10.00 1.28
CA VAL A 258 19.00 -10.56 -0.02
C VAL A 258 19.68 -9.76 -1.12
N PRO A 259 20.50 -10.39 -2.00
CA PRO A 259 21.12 -9.69 -3.11
C PRO A 259 20.07 -9.22 -4.14
N ILE A 260 20.28 -8.03 -4.69
CA ILE A 260 19.35 -7.38 -5.65
C ILE A 260 19.74 -7.68 -7.10
N ASP A 261 20.97 -8.15 -7.31
CA ASP A 261 21.50 -8.51 -8.63
C ASP A 261 22.48 -9.69 -8.53
N GLU A 262 22.90 -10.19 -9.70
CA GLU A 262 23.86 -11.31 -9.81
C GLU A 262 25.25 -10.98 -9.26
N THR A 263 25.58 -9.69 -9.08
CA THR A 263 26.88 -9.25 -8.55
C THR A 263 26.95 -9.41 -7.04
N GLY A 264 25.80 -9.24 -6.36
CA GLY A 264 25.69 -9.27 -4.90
C GLY A 264 26.27 -8.04 -4.20
N ASP A 265 26.64 -7.00 -4.95
CA ASP A 265 27.18 -5.74 -4.43
C ASP A 265 26.09 -4.89 -3.76
N HIS A 266 24.83 -5.05 -4.19
CA HIS A 266 23.66 -4.40 -3.60
C HIS A 266 22.73 -5.41 -2.93
N LYS A 267 22.20 -5.06 -1.76
CA LYS A 267 21.42 -5.98 -0.93
C LYS A 267 20.27 -5.27 -0.25
N HIS A 268 19.11 -5.90 -0.27
CA HIS A 268 18.04 -5.59 0.66
C HIS A 268 18.36 -6.22 2.01
N LEU A 269 18.28 -5.42 3.06
CA LEU A 269 18.22 -5.87 4.42
C LEU A 269 16.74 -6.08 4.80
N VAL A 270 16.38 -7.32 5.08
CA VAL A 270 15.07 -7.70 5.61
C VAL A 270 15.19 -7.84 7.11
N MET A 271 14.42 -7.06 7.88
CA MET A 271 14.37 -7.16 9.34
C MET A 271 12.96 -7.44 9.82
N ILE A 272 12.85 -8.32 10.80
CA ILE A 272 11.60 -8.63 11.48
C ILE A 272 11.81 -8.40 12.96
N THR A 273 10.97 -7.59 13.58
CA THR A 273 11.08 -7.25 15.00
C THR A 273 9.86 -7.75 15.76
N ALA A 274 9.99 -8.12 17.02
CA ALA A 274 8.91 -8.61 17.88
C ALA A 274 9.06 -8.04 19.29
N LYS A 275 7.98 -7.53 19.88
CA LYS A 275 8.01 -7.06 21.29
C LYS A 275 8.32 -8.23 22.24
N LEU A 276 9.29 -8.04 23.14
CA LEU A 276 9.69 -9.07 24.12
C LEU A 276 8.74 -9.20 25.32
N ASN A 277 8.03 -8.12 25.69
CA ASN A 277 7.19 -8.06 26.91
C ASN A 277 5.82 -7.41 26.68
N GLY A 278 5.20 -7.62 25.51
CA GLY A 278 3.85 -7.13 25.25
C GLY A 278 2.83 -7.81 26.16
N ARG A 279 2.22 -7.07 27.09
CA ARG A 279 1.00 -7.55 27.75
C ARG A 279 -0.08 -7.70 26.67
N GLN A 280 -0.79 -8.83 26.67
CA GLN A 280 -2.10 -8.88 26.04
C GLN A 280 -3.06 -8.05 26.90
N ASN A 281 -3.05 -6.73 26.72
CA ASN A 281 -4.11 -5.91 27.28
C ASN A 281 -5.35 -6.16 26.43
N GLN A 282 -6.19 -7.11 26.85
CA GLN A 282 -7.58 -7.15 26.41
C GLN A 282 -8.26 -5.87 26.90
N VAL A 283 -8.29 -4.84 26.06
CA VAL A 283 -9.28 -3.78 26.21
C VAL A 283 -10.46 -4.19 25.35
N ARG A 284 -11.37 -4.97 25.97
CA ARG A 284 -12.68 -5.25 25.37
C ARG A 284 -13.50 -3.96 25.36
N PRO A 285 -14.17 -3.58 24.26
CA PRO A 285 -15.30 -2.69 24.35
C PRO A 285 -16.56 -3.49 24.70
N VAL A 286 -17.23 -3.11 25.79
CA VAL A 286 -18.69 -3.28 25.90
C VAL A 286 -19.31 -2.01 26.49
N SER A 287 -20.04 -1.34 25.60
CA SER A 287 -21.26 -0.52 25.67
C SER A 287 -21.30 0.95 26.14
N SER A 288 -21.89 1.72 25.21
CA SER A 288 -23.05 2.63 25.29
C SER A 288 -22.79 4.07 25.69
N THR A 289 -22.29 4.87 24.75
CA THR A 289 -22.72 6.26 24.63
C THR A 289 -24.04 6.31 23.84
N ASP A 290 -24.99 7.12 24.31
CA ASP A 290 -26.24 7.41 23.58
C ASP A 290 -25.99 8.33 22.36
N GLN A 291 -24.77 8.86 22.23
CA GLN A 291 -24.37 9.82 21.21
C GLN A 291 -23.79 9.11 19.99
N THR A 292 -24.27 9.46 18.79
CA THR A 292 -23.73 8.93 17.54
C THR A 292 -22.34 9.51 17.23
N LEU A 293 -21.56 8.83 16.40
CA LEU A 293 -20.23 9.32 15.97
C LEU A 293 -20.32 10.70 15.30
N GLU A 294 -21.35 10.91 14.47
CA GLU A 294 -21.66 12.18 13.84
C GLU A 294 -21.93 13.29 14.87
N GLU A 295 -22.81 13.04 15.84
CA GLU A 295 -23.10 13.99 16.91
C GLU A 295 -21.85 14.35 17.74
N PHE A 296 -20.96 13.38 17.95
CA PHE A 296 -19.71 13.61 18.67
C PHE A 296 -18.78 14.55 17.89
N VAL A 297 -18.59 14.30 16.59
CA VAL A 297 -17.75 15.16 15.73
C VAL A 297 -18.36 16.55 15.58
N HIS A 298 -19.68 16.67 15.47
CA HIS A 298 -20.35 17.98 15.41
C HIS A 298 -20.19 18.76 16.72
N SER A 299 -20.20 18.08 17.86
CA SER A 299 -19.92 18.74 19.15
C SER A 299 -18.49 19.30 19.22
N ALA A 300 -17.52 18.60 18.61
CA ALA A 300 -16.14 19.07 18.49
C ALA A 300 -16.01 20.28 17.55
N LEU A 301 -16.76 20.27 16.44
CA LEU A 301 -16.84 21.42 15.54
C LEU A 301 -17.45 22.66 16.22
N ILE A 302 -18.55 22.49 16.96
CA ILE A 302 -19.17 23.59 17.73
C ILE A 302 -18.17 24.17 18.73
N PHE A 303 -17.48 23.30 19.48
CA PHE A 303 -16.43 23.75 20.40
C PHE A 303 -15.31 24.50 19.70
N ALA A 304 -14.82 23.99 18.56
CA ALA A 304 -13.78 24.66 17.78
C ALA A 304 -14.21 26.04 17.29
N ASN A 305 -15.48 26.22 16.91
CA ASN A 305 -16.05 27.51 16.54
C ASN A 305 -16.14 28.48 17.72
N ASP A 306 -16.38 27.99 18.93
CA ASP A 306 -16.52 28.80 20.14
C ASP A 306 -15.16 29.25 20.69
N VAL A 307 -14.14 28.37 20.69
CA VAL A 307 -12.84 28.65 21.32
C VAL A 307 -11.72 29.04 20.34
N GLY A 308 -11.93 28.81 19.04
CA GLY A 308 -10.95 28.99 17.99
C GLY A 308 -9.98 27.82 17.81
N LYS A 309 -9.36 27.74 16.63
CA LYS A 309 -8.53 26.60 16.16
C LYS A 309 -7.45 26.16 17.16
N ASP A 310 -6.59 27.08 17.61
CA ASP A 310 -5.43 26.70 18.45
C ASP A 310 -5.86 26.10 19.80
N ALA A 311 -6.89 26.67 20.42
CA ALA A 311 -7.43 26.16 21.68
C ALA A 311 -8.14 24.82 21.48
N ALA A 312 -8.83 24.64 20.35
CA ALA A 312 -9.48 23.39 19.98
C ALA A 312 -8.46 22.26 19.76
N LEU A 313 -7.42 22.51 18.96
CA LEU A 313 -6.36 21.54 18.70
C LEU A 313 -5.64 21.13 20.00
N ALA A 314 -5.37 22.08 20.89
CA ALA A 314 -4.78 21.80 22.19
C ALA A 314 -5.66 20.87 23.04
N GLU A 315 -6.98 21.05 23.01
CA GLU A 315 -7.92 20.16 23.72
C GLU A 315 -8.03 18.78 23.06
N PHE A 316 -8.11 18.71 21.73
CA PHE A 316 -8.17 17.46 20.98
C PHE A 316 -6.92 16.59 21.17
N SER A 317 -5.75 17.21 21.43
CA SER A 317 -4.51 16.50 21.74
C SER A 317 -4.42 15.95 23.17
N ARG A 318 -5.45 16.10 24.01
CA ARG A 318 -5.42 15.63 25.39
C ARG A 318 -5.95 14.19 25.53
N PRO A 319 -5.14 13.24 26.02
CA PRO A 319 -5.62 11.88 26.33
C PRO A 319 -6.71 11.85 27.40
N ASP A 320 -6.80 12.88 28.23
CA ASP A 320 -7.79 13.05 29.31
C ASP A 320 -8.81 14.18 29.02
N GLY A 321 -8.85 14.68 27.79
CA GLY A 321 -9.71 15.79 27.36
C GLY A 321 -11.17 15.37 27.11
N GLN A 322 -12.04 16.36 26.95
CA GLN A 322 -13.49 16.12 26.76
C GLN A 322 -13.83 15.47 25.40
N PHE A 323 -12.89 15.52 24.44
CA PHE A 323 -13.00 14.93 23.11
C PHE A 323 -12.24 13.61 22.96
N THR A 324 -11.93 12.98 24.09
CA THR A 324 -11.28 11.68 24.16
C THR A 324 -12.13 10.75 25.01
N THR A 325 -12.69 9.71 24.37
CA THR A 325 -13.44 8.65 25.06
C THR A 325 -12.67 7.34 25.01
N LYS A 326 -13.23 6.29 25.62
CA LYS A 326 -12.66 4.93 25.48
C LYS A 326 -12.88 4.33 24.08
N GLU A 327 -13.88 4.82 23.34
CA GLU A 327 -14.31 4.25 22.05
C GLU A 327 -13.82 5.07 20.85
N TYR A 328 -13.72 6.39 21.00
CA TYR A 328 -13.32 7.31 19.94
C TYR A 328 -12.66 8.57 20.50
N SER A 329 -11.71 9.10 19.75
CA SER A 329 -11.05 10.39 20.02
C SER A 329 -11.11 11.27 18.79
N VAL A 330 -11.19 12.58 19.00
CA VAL A 330 -11.13 13.55 17.91
C VAL A 330 -9.69 13.66 17.41
N PHE A 331 -9.56 13.63 16.10
CA PHE A 331 -8.35 13.96 15.38
C PHE A 331 -8.63 15.05 14.33
N ALA A 332 -7.61 15.84 14.02
CA ALA A 332 -7.74 16.98 13.12
C ALA A 332 -6.58 17.03 12.13
N PHE A 333 -6.87 17.47 10.91
CA PHE A 333 -5.87 17.59 9.84
C PHE A 333 -6.02 18.92 9.12
N ASP A 334 -4.92 19.45 8.58
CA ASP A 334 -4.98 20.58 7.66
C ASP A 334 -5.37 20.14 6.25
N ARG A 335 -5.60 21.13 5.37
CA ARG A 335 -5.92 20.89 3.96
C ARG A 335 -4.83 20.15 3.17
N ASN A 336 -3.59 20.14 3.65
CA ASN A 336 -2.48 19.39 3.06
C ASN A 336 -2.31 18.00 3.70
N LYS A 337 -3.36 17.52 4.38
CA LYS A 337 -3.44 16.20 5.03
C LYS A 337 -2.50 16.07 6.24
N THR A 338 -1.97 17.17 6.77
CA THR A 338 -1.05 17.18 7.93
C THR A 338 -1.83 17.04 9.22
N LEU A 339 -1.46 16.07 10.06
CA LEU A 339 -2.08 15.86 11.37
C LEU A 339 -1.82 17.08 12.27
N LEU A 340 -2.88 17.71 12.73
CA LEU A 340 -2.85 18.87 13.62
C LEU A 340 -3.07 18.49 15.08
N ALA A 341 -3.93 17.50 15.34
CA ALA A 341 -4.19 17.01 16.68
C ALA A 341 -4.63 15.54 16.66
N ASP A 342 -4.15 14.76 17.62
CA ASP A 342 -4.61 13.42 17.96
C ASP A 342 -4.31 13.15 19.43
N ALA A 343 -5.22 12.51 20.15
CA ALA A 343 -5.12 12.30 21.59
C ALA A 343 -4.08 11.24 21.99
N TYR A 344 -3.73 10.32 21.09
CA TYR A 344 -2.87 9.17 21.42
C TYR A 344 -1.56 9.17 20.64
N THR A 345 -1.48 9.87 19.51
CA THR A 345 -0.34 9.82 18.58
C THR A 345 0.35 11.20 18.46
N TYR A 346 0.65 11.80 19.61
CA TYR A 346 1.30 13.13 19.70
C TYR A 346 2.65 13.21 18.97
N ASN A 347 3.36 12.09 18.81
CA ASN A 347 4.64 12.02 18.12
C ASN A 347 4.54 12.02 16.59
N ILE A 348 3.32 12.03 16.03
CA ILE A 348 3.10 12.13 14.59
C ILE A 348 2.31 13.38 14.19
N ILE A 349 1.98 14.27 15.14
CA ILE A 349 1.49 15.60 14.82
C ILE A 349 2.53 16.29 13.93
N GLY A 350 2.06 16.93 12.85
CA GLY A 350 2.90 17.48 11.79
C GLY A 350 3.23 16.52 10.66
N ASN A 351 2.84 15.24 10.74
CA ASN A 351 2.98 14.29 9.63
C ASN A 351 1.75 14.31 8.73
N SER A 352 1.96 14.11 7.43
CA SER A 352 0.89 14.04 6.42
C SER A 352 0.28 12.63 6.30
N LEU A 353 -1.02 12.52 6.04
CA LEU A 353 -1.74 11.28 5.74
C LEU A 353 -1.52 10.75 4.33
N SER A 354 -0.86 11.49 3.44
CA SER A 354 -0.82 11.18 2.00
C SER A 354 -0.20 9.84 1.60
N TYR A 355 0.23 9.01 2.55
CA TYR A 355 0.80 7.68 2.34
C TYR A 355 0.09 6.59 3.13
N VAL A 356 -1.00 6.91 3.83
CA VAL A 356 -1.74 5.89 4.57
C VAL A 356 -2.49 5.06 3.55
N VAL A 357 -1.84 3.98 3.14
CA VAL A 357 -2.34 2.91 2.29
C VAL A 357 -2.40 1.67 3.15
N ASP A 358 -3.55 1.00 3.18
CA ASP A 358 -3.71 -0.21 3.98
C ASP A 358 -3.22 -1.48 3.26
N SER A 359 -3.28 -2.62 3.95
CA SER A 359 -2.82 -3.91 3.43
C SER A 359 -3.53 -4.40 2.16
N ASN A 360 -4.73 -3.91 1.86
CA ASN A 360 -5.42 -4.23 0.59
C ASN A 360 -5.11 -3.19 -0.51
N GLY A 361 -4.43 -2.11 -0.16
CA GLY A 361 -4.01 -1.06 -1.07
C GLY A 361 -5.07 0.01 -1.32
N VAL A 362 -5.93 0.29 -0.33
CA VAL A 362 -6.81 1.47 -0.31
C VAL A 362 -6.03 2.66 0.25
N GLU A 363 -6.03 3.77 -0.48
CA GLU A 363 -5.37 5.03 -0.09
C GLU A 363 -6.21 5.76 0.98
N ALA A 364 -6.28 5.20 2.18
CA ALA A 364 -7.09 5.71 3.30
C ALA A 364 -6.87 7.21 3.59
N GLY A 365 -5.63 7.70 3.50
CA GLY A 365 -5.33 9.11 3.69
C GLY A 365 -6.00 10.04 2.66
N ASP A 366 -5.96 9.63 1.39
CA ASP A 366 -6.58 10.37 0.29
C ASP A 366 -8.10 10.24 0.32
N LEU A 367 -8.62 9.07 0.72
CA LEU A 367 -10.04 8.86 0.98
C LEU A 367 -10.58 9.83 2.06
N ILE A 368 -9.91 9.92 3.21
CA ILE A 368 -10.29 10.83 4.31
C ILE A 368 -10.25 12.28 3.82
N HIS A 369 -9.17 12.67 3.16
CA HIS A 369 -9.00 14.04 2.66
C HIS A 369 -10.08 14.41 1.64
N ARG A 370 -10.29 13.56 0.64
CA ARG A 370 -11.30 13.74 -0.40
C ARG A 370 -12.70 13.91 0.22
N ARG A 371 -13.04 13.10 1.22
CA ARG A 371 -14.32 13.24 1.93
C ARG A 371 -14.45 14.59 2.62
N ALA A 372 -13.40 15.05 3.31
CA ALA A 372 -13.39 16.37 3.92
C ALA A 372 -13.65 17.47 2.89
N MET A 373 -12.98 17.41 1.73
CA MET A 373 -13.13 18.40 0.64
C MET A 373 -14.51 18.37 -0.04
N GLN A 374 -15.32 17.35 0.22
CA GLN A 374 -16.67 17.19 -0.33
C GLN A 374 -17.77 17.55 0.68
N GLY A 375 -17.40 18.21 1.77
CA GLY A 375 -18.33 18.63 2.82
C GLY A 375 -18.45 17.65 3.98
N GLY A 376 -17.66 16.59 4.00
CA GLY A 376 -17.63 15.61 5.08
C GLY A 376 -18.55 14.40 4.88
N GLY A 377 -18.70 13.62 5.95
CA GLY A 377 -19.47 12.38 5.98
C GLY A 377 -18.65 11.17 6.40
N TYR A 378 -19.25 9.98 6.26
CA TYR A 378 -18.63 8.71 6.64
C TYR A 378 -17.59 8.24 5.62
N VAL A 379 -16.51 7.64 6.12
CA VAL A 379 -15.52 6.89 5.33
C VAL A 379 -15.16 5.59 6.05
N LEU A 380 -14.84 4.58 5.25
CA LEU A 380 -14.49 3.25 5.70
C LEU A 380 -13.11 2.86 5.15
N TYR A 381 -12.21 2.46 6.04
CA TYR A 381 -10.82 2.14 5.70
C TYR A 381 -10.22 1.21 6.75
N LEU A 382 -9.17 0.46 6.41
CA LEU A 382 -8.41 -0.27 7.43
C LEU A 382 -7.44 0.67 8.12
N TYR A 383 -7.32 0.52 9.44
CA TYR A 383 -6.36 1.27 10.23
C TYR A 383 -5.79 0.40 11.35
N PRO A 384 -4.50 0.55 11.71
CA PRO A 384 -3.94 -0.15 12.85
C PRO A 384 -4.69 0.19 14.16
N ASN A 385 -5.21 -0.81 14.86
CA ASN A 385 -5.93 -0.64 16.12
C ASN A 385 -4.98 -0.79 17.34
N PRO A 386 -4.69 0.28 18.11
CA PRO A 386 -3.84 0.20 19.29
C PRO A 386 -4.34 -0.75 20.37
N ALA A 387 -5.66 -0.94 20.50
CA ALA A 387 -6.27 -1.86 21.46
C ALA A 387 -6.03 -3.33 21.08
N GLU A 388 -5.82 -3.60 19.78
CA GLU A 388 -5.59 -4.93 19.22
C GLU A 388 -4.15 -5.05 18.70
N ASN A 389 -3.18 -4.52 19.47
CA ASN A 389 -1.74 -4.62 19.17
C ASN A 389 -1.30 -4.08 17.81
N MET A 390 -2.00 -3.07 17.28
CA MET A 390 -1.80 -2.50 15.94
C MET A 390 -2.25 -3.42 14.80
N THR A 391 -2.97 -4.50 15.06
CA THR A 391 -3.63 -5.27 13.99
C THR A 391 -4.55 -4.33 13.22
N GLU A 392 -4.46 -4.35 11.90
CA GLU A 392 -5.35 -3.57 11.05
C GLU A 392 -6.79 -4.03 11.22
N GLN A 393 -7.68 -3.07 11.42
CA GLN A 393 -9.10 -3.29 11.53
C GLN A 393 -9.86 -2.19 10.80
N LEU A 394 -11.04 -2.55 10.31
CA LEU A 394 -11.96 -1.67 9.66
C LEU A 394 -12.36 -0.57 10.62
N LYS A 395 -12.11 0.66 10.20
CA LYS A 395 -12.42 1.86 10.95
C LYS A 395 -13.42 2.67 10.16
N LEU A 396 -14.56 2.93 10.79
CA LEU A 396 -15.55 3.88 10.30
C LEU A 396 -15.24 5.23 10.95
N SER A 397 -15.00 6.25 10.13
CA SER A 397 -14.83 7.62 10.61
C SER A 397 -15.87 8.55 10.04
N TYR A 398 -16.32 9.51 10.86
CA TYR A 398 -17.12 10.63 10.39
C TYR A 398 -16.22 11.88 10.35
N ILE A 399 -16.27 12.59 9.22
CA ILE A 399 -15.43 13.74 8.95
C ILE A 399 -16.31 14.97 8.75
N VAL A 400 -15.90 16.11 9.31
CA VAL A 400 -16.52 17.40 9.04
C VAL A 400 -15.45 18.43 8.72
N GLN A 401 -15.69 19.23 7.68
CA GLN A 401 -14.85 20.38 7.38
C GLN A 401 -15.06 21.45 8.46
N ALA A 402 -13.98 21.92 9.10
CA ALA A 402 -14.07 22.96 10.13
C ALA A 402 -14.06 24.36 9.50
N ASP A 403 -13.17 24.57 8.54
CA ASP A 403 -13.13 25.73 7.65
C ASP A 403 -12.36 25.37 6.35
N ASP A 404 -11.95 26.36 5.55
CA ASP A 404 -11.23 26.14 4.29
C ASP A 404 -9.82 25.51 4.45
N ASP A 405 -9.24 25.53 5.66
CA ASP A 405 -7.85 25.18 5.94
C ASP A 405 -7.69 23.89 6.78
N TRP A 406 -8.75 23.39 7.42
CA TRP A 406 -8.67 22.15 8.23
C TRP A 406 -10.02 21.44 8.42
N TYR A 407 -9.94 20.18 8.81
CA TYR A 407 -11.09 19.32 9.09
C TYR A 407 -10.90 18.52 10.37
N ILE A 408 -12.03 18.14 10.97
CA ILE A 408 -12.14 17.43 12.24
C ILE A 408 -12.81 16.09 11.96
N ALA A 409 -12.35 15.04 12.63
CA ALA A 409 -12.93 13.72 12.50
C ALA A 409 -12.80 12.92 13.79
N ALA A 410 -13.61 11.88 13.90
CA ALA A 410 -13.47 10.84 14.90
C ALA A 410 -13.85 9.51 14.24
N GLY A 411 -13.36 8.40 14.78
CA GLY A 411 -13.65 7.10 14.21
C GLY A 411 -13.66 5.97 15.22
N VAL A 412 -14.38 4.91 14.87
CA VAL A 412 -14.59 3.70 15.65
C VAL A 412 -14.14 2.48 14.85
N PHE A 413 -13.54 1.51 15.54
CA PHE A 413 -13.23 0.22 14.93
C PHE A 413 -14.49 -0.64 14.90
N ILE A 414 -14.76 -1.26 13.76
CA ILE A 414 -15.86 -2.20 13.55
C ILE A 414 -15.27 -3.61 13.72
N ASP A 415 -15.92 -4.41 14.57
CA ASP A 415 -15.58 -5.81 14.74
C ASP A 415 -16.14 -6.61 13.55
N ASP A 416 -15.34 -6.67 12.48
CA ASP A 416 -15.59 -7.51 11.31
C ASP A 416 -14.42 -8.49 11.19
N SER A 417 -14.70 -9.79 11.34
CA SER A 417 -13.64 -10.79 11.38
C SER A 417 -13.11 -11.03 9.97
N ASN A 418 -11.80 -10.86 9.78
CA ASN A 418 -11.04 -11.19 8.56
C ASN A 418 -11.22 -10.22 7.36
N GLN A 419 -10.49 -9.10 7.38
CA GLN A 419 -10.57 -8.07 6.33
C GLN A 419 -9.44 -8.15 5.30
N HIS A 420 -8.65 -9.22 5.34
CA HIS A 420 -7.50 -9.42 4.47
C HIS A 420 -7.92 -10.04 3.14
N VAL A 421 -7.54 -9.40 2.03
CA VAL A 421 -7.73 -9.96 0.68
C VAL A 421 -6.37 -10.49 0.18
N PRO A 422 -6.25 -11.81 -0.12
CA PRO A 422 -5.00 -12.41 -0.61
C PRO A 422 -4.48 -11.68 -1.86
N ALA A 423 -3.16 -11.50 -2.02
CA ALA A 423 -2.66 -10.72 -3.16
C ALA A 423 -2.98 -11.37 -4.50
N GLU A 424 -2.99 -12.70 -4.60
CA GLU A 424 -3.43 -13.40 -5.81
C GLU A 424 -4.82 -12.93 -6.27
N VAL A 425 -5.77 -12.80 -5.34
CA VAL A 425 -7.12 -12.30 -5.63
C VAL A 425 -7.08 -10.83 -6.07
N ARG A 426 -6.30 -10.00 -5.36
CA ARG A 426 -6.10 -8.58 -5.71
C ARG A 426 -5.47 -8.39 -7.10
N GLU A 427 -4.49 -9.21 -7.44
CA GLU A 427 -3.79 -9.23 -8.73
C GLU A 427 -4.70 -9.69 -9.86
N ASN A 428 -5.52 -10.72 -9.63
CA ASN A 428 -6.48 -11.23 -10.62
C ASN A 428 -7.51 -10.16 -11.00
N VAL A 429 -8.11 -9.49 -10.00
CA VAL A 429 -9.10 -8.42 -10.25
C VAL A 429 -8.46 -7.22 -10.94
N THR A 430 -7.25 -6.84 -10.52
CA THR A 430 -6.49 -5.75 -11.15
C THR A 430 -6.16 -6.07 -12.61
N SER A 431 -5.67 -7.28 -12.89
CA SER A 431 -5.36 -7.75 -14.26
C SER A 431 -6.59 -7.72 -15.14
N TYR A 432 -7.71 -8.27 -14.63
CA TYR A 432 -8.97 -8.30 -15.34
C TYR A 432 -9.43 -6.88 -15.69
N LEU A 433 -9.54 -5.98 -14.71
CA LEU A 433 -10.00 -4.61 -14.96
C LEU A 433 -9.07 -3.82 -15.87
N ARG A 434 -7.75 -3.98 -15.77
CA ARG A 434 -6.81 -3.33 -16.70
C ARG A 434 -6.94 -3.86 -18.12
N SER A 435 -7.21 -5.16 -18.30
CA SER A 435 -7.49 -5.72 -19.61
C SER A 435 -8.76 -5.13 -20.24
N VAL A 436 -9.80 -4.92 -19.42
CA VAL A 436 -11.05 -4.26 -19.81
C VAL A 436 -10.82 -2.78 -20.13
N GLN A 437 -10.09 -2.06 -19.28
CA GLN A 437 -9.75 -0.65 -19.49
C GLN A 437 -8.99 -0.45 -20.81
N LYS A 438 -7.98 -1.30 -21.06
CA LYS A 438 -7.21 -1.27 -22.30
C LYS A 438 -8.10 -1.50 -23.52
N TYR A 439 -9.01 -2.46 -23.45
CA TYR A 439 -9.96 -2.72 -24.51
C TYR A 439 -10.91 -1.54 -24.74
N ALA A 440 -11.50 -1.01 -23.67
CA ALA A 440 -12.38 0.16 -23.71
C ALA A 440 -11.68 1.38 -24.35
N GLY A 441 -10.37 1.57 -24.12
CA GLY A 441 -9.57 2.62 -24.75
C GLY A 441 -9.18 2.35 -26.21
N SER A 442 -9.41 1.14 -26.73
CA SER A 442 -9.03 0.74 -28.10
C SER A 442 -10.18 0.81 -29.12
N VAL A 443 -11.42 1.00 -28.66
CA VAL A 443 -12.64 1.08 -29.48
C VAL A 443 -13.50 2.26 -29.03
N ASP A 444 -14.57 2.57 -29.77
CA ASP A 444 -15.56 3.54 -29.29
C ASP A 444 -16.39 2.99 -28.12
N LYS A 445 -16.96 3.90 -27.32
CA LYS A 445 -17.71 3.58 -26.10
C LYS A 445 -18.89 2.63 -26.35
N ASP A 446 -19.65 2.82 -27.43
CA ASP A 446 -20.82 1.98 -27.72
C ASP A 446 -20.39 0.54 -28.04
N THR A 447 -19.33 0.38 -28.83
CA THR A 447 -18.72 -0.93 -29.12
C THR A 447 -18.19 -1.60 -27.85
N ALA A 448 -17.53 -0.85 -26.96
CA ALA A 448 -17.03 -1.38 -25.70
C ALA A 448 -18.18 -1.84 -24.80
N VAL A 449 -19.18 -0.98 -24.56
CA VAL A 449 -20.34 -1.29 -23.72
C VAL A 449 -21.12 -2.48 -24.25
N ALA A 450 -21.33 -2.59 -25.56
CA ALA A 450 -22.00 -3.75 -26.16
C ALA A 450 -21.24 -5.06 -25.90
N THR A 451 -19.90 -5.03 -25.98
CA THR A 451 -19.05 -6.20 -25.72
C THR A 451 -19.02 -6.58 -24.24
N LEU A 452 -18.99 -5.59 -23.35
CA LEU A 452 -18.99 -5.80 -21.89
C LEU A 452 -20.34 -6.30 -21.35
N ASN A 453 -21.43 -6.11 -22.11
CA ASN A 453 -22.74 -6.64 -21.79
C ASN A 453 -22.98 -8.08 -22.27
N ASP A 454 -22.06 -8.67 -23.03
CA ASP A 454 -22.21 -10.07 -23.45
C ASP A 454 -21.78 -11.01 -22.31
N PRO A 455 -22.72 -11.75 -21.68
CA PRO A 455 -22.38 -12.68 -20.59
C PRO A 455 -21.55 -13.88 -21.03
N ASN A 456 -21.41 -14.12 -22.34
CA ASN A 456 -20.53 -15.14 -22.90
C ASN A 456 -19.37 -14.50 -23.69
N GLY A 457 -19.17 -13.18 -23.54
CA GLY A 457 -18.15 -12.42 -24.22
C GLY A 457 -16.75 -12.64 -23.63
N PRO A 458 -15.71 -12.11 -24.29
CA PRO A 458 -14.32 -12.28 -23.86
C PRO A 458 -13.98 -11.62 -22.51
N TYR A 459 -14.86 -10.76 -22.01
CA TYR A 459 -14.71 -10.07 -20.72
C TYR A 459 -15.80 -10.46 -19.71
N ALA A 460 -16.54 -11.54 -19.96
CA ALA A 460 -17.49 -12.04 -18.96
C ALA A 460 -16.73 -12.44 -17.67
N PRO A 461 -17.11 -11.90 -16.50
CA PRO A 461 -16.44 -12.22 -15.24
C PRO A 461 -16.74 -13.67 -14.82
N GLU A 462 -15.72 -14.42 -14.41
CA GLU A 462 -15.90 -15.79 -13.87
C GLU A 462 -16.28 -15.74 -12.38
N ASP A 463 -15.34 -15.32 -11.53
CA ASP A 463 -15.48 -15.36 -10.05
C ASP A 463 -15.39 -13.96 -9.41
N LEU A 464 -15.74 -12.90 -10.14
CA LEU A 464 -15.75 -11.52 -9.61
C LEU A 464 -17.05 -10.79 -9.93
N ARG A 465 -17.41 -9.80 -9.13
CA ARG A 465 -18.54 -8.91 -9.43
C ARG A 465 -18.07 -7.78 -10.33
N PHE A 466 -18.61 -7.64 -11.55
CA PHE A 466 -18.20 -6.61 -12.50
C PHE A 466 -19.37 -5.80 -13.07
N PHE A 467 -19.21 -4.48 -13.14
CA PHE A 467 -20.11 -3.61 -13.91
C PHE A 467 -19.40 -2.35 -14.42
N ALA A 468 -20.01 -1.68 -15.40
CA ALA A 468 -19.60 -0.38 -15.90
C ALA A 468 -20.72 0.65 -15.68
N MET A 469 -20.35 1.91 -15.42
CA MET A 469 -21.32 3.01 -15.25
C MET A 469 -20.79 4.33 -15.80
N ASP A 470 -21.69 5.24 -16.13
CA ASP A 470 -21.31 6.62 -16.45
C ASP A 470 -21.03 7.47 -15.20
N TYR A 471 -20.44 8.64 -15.37
CA TYR A 471 -20.20 9.59 -14.28
C TYR A 471 -21.46 10.31 -13.77
N HIS A 472 -22.64 9.93 -14.27
CA HIS A 472 -23.94 10.31 -13.71
C HIS A 472 -24.54 9.19 -12.85
N GLY A 473 -23.84 8.06 -12.68
CA GLY A 473 -24.24 6.93 -11.86
C GLY A 473 -25.22 5.96 -12.54
N THR A 474 -25.38 6.04 -13.87
CA THR A 474 -26.21 5.10 -14.62
C THR A 474 -25.39 3.89 -15.05
N ILE A 475 -25.88 2.68 -14.78
CA ILE A 475 -25.23 1.43 -15.19
C ILE A 475 -25.26 1.29 -16.70
N LEU A 476 -24.09 1.12 -17.30
CA LEU A 476 -23.89 0.95 -18.75
C LEU A 476 -23.75 -0.52 -19.14
N ALA A 477 -23.06 -1.31 -18.31
CA ALA A 477 -22.90 -2.73 -18.54
C ALA A 477 -22.92 -3.52 -17.25
N ASP A 478 -23.67 -4.62 -17.23
CA ASP A 478 -23.73 -5.56 -16.12
C ASP A 478 -24.02 -6.97 -16.67
N PRO A 479 -23.00 -7.73 -17.10
CA PRO A 479 -23.20 -9.02 -17.74
C PRO A 479 -23.77 -10.08 -16.78
N GLN A 480 -23.58 -9.91 -15.46
CA GLN A 480 -24.10 -10.82 -14.45
C GLN A 480 -25.56 -10.52 -14.12
N TYR A 481 -25.94 -9.24 -14.14
CA TYR A 481 -27.28 -8.75 -13.79
C TYR A 481 -27.80 -7.71 -14.81
N PRO A 482 -28.19 -8.14 -16.03
CA PRO A 482 -28.61 -7.23 -17.10
C PRO A 482 -29.81 -6.34 -16.75
N GLU A 483 -30.60 -6.73 -15.74
CA GLU A 483 -31.73 -5.96 -15.22
C GLU A 483 -31.33 -4.61 -14.59
N PHE A 484 -30.08 -4.43 -14.18
CA PHE A 484 -29.59 -3.16 -13.63
C PHE A 484 -29.15 -2.17 -14.72
N VAL A 485 -28.99 -2.62 -15.97
CA VAL A 485 -28.54 -1.74 -17.07
C VAL A 485 -29.58 -0.64 -17.35
N GLY A 486 -29.13 0.62 -17.30
CA GLY A 486 -29.96 1.80 -17.46
C GLY A 486 -30.50 2.40 -16.16
N GLU A 487 -30.40 1.69 -15.04
CA GLU A 487 -30.78 2.20 -13.71
C GLU A 487 -29.72 3.15 -13.15
N ASN A 488 -30.16 4.13 -12.35
CA ASN A 488 -29.28 5.15 -11.77
C ASN A 488 -29.07 4.92 -10.27
N TYR A 489 -27.80 4.75 -9.89
CA TYR A 489 -27.37 4.47 -8.51
C TYR A 489 -26.60 5.63 -7.87
N LEU A 490 -26.64 6.84 -8.45
CA LEU A 490 -25.87 7.98 -7.92
C LEU A 490 -26.20 8.31 -6.45
N GLY A 491 -27.43 8.01 -6.02
CA GLY A 491 -27.91 8.20 -4.65
C GLY A 491 -27.62 7.04 -3.69
N MET A 492 -26.99 5.96 -4.14
CA MET A 492 -26.76 4.77 -3.32
C MET A 492 -25.78 5.06 -2.18
N THR A 493 -26.17 4.62 -0.98
CA THR A 493 -25.32 4.64 0.21
C THR A 493 -25.25 3.27 0.85
N ASP A 494 -24.19 3.01 1.60
CA ASP A 494 -24.08 1.83 2.43
C ASP A 494 -24.94 1.93 3.72
N VAL A 495 -24.85 0.91 4.57
CA VAL A 495 -25.57 0.85 5.86
C VAL A 495 -25.17 1.92 6.87
N PHE A 496 -24.04 2.60 6.67
CA PHE A 496 -23.54 3.70 7.49
C PHE A 496 -23.80 5.08 6.86
N GLY A 497 -24.32 5.14 5.64
CA GLY A 497 -24.54 6.39 4.89
C GLY A 497 -23.34 6.83 4.05
N SER A 498 -22.30 6.00 3.88
CA SER A 498 -21.17 6.25 2.98
C SER A 498 -21.63 6.19 1.52
N SER A 499 -21.09 7.05 0.64
CA SER A 499 -21.63 7.24 -0.73
C SER A 499 -20.93 6.36 -1.77
N ILE A 500 -21.33 5.09 -1.87
CA ILE A 500 -20.73 4.07 -2.75
C ILE A 500 -20.43 4.59 -4.17
N THR A 501 -21.47 5.03 -4.89
CA THR A 501 -21.34 5.38 -6.32
C THR A 501 -20.63 6.71 -6.54
N ARG A 502 -20.85 7.70 -5.67
CA ARG A 502 -20.17 9.00 -5.81
C ARG A 502 -18.68 8.83 -5.59
N ASP A 503 -18.30 8.12 -4.54
CA ASP A 503 -16.91 7.90 -4.16
C ASP A 503 -16.17 7.12 -5.28
N ALA A 504 -16.82 6.12 -5.89
CA ALA A 504 -16.31 5.44 -7.10
C ALA A 504 -16.08 6.39 -8.28
N ILE A 505 -17.05 7.25 -8.61
CA ILE A 505 -16.92 8.22 -9.71
C ILE A 505 -15.75 9.16 -9.48
N ILE A 506 -15.53 9.61 -8.25
CA ILE A 506 -14.42 10.49 -7.93
C ILE A 506 -13.09 9.75 -8.06
N LEU A 507 -12.99 8.52 -7.53
CA LEU A 507 -11.84 7.66 -7.71
C LEU A 507 -11.50 7.51 -9.19
N ALA A 508 -12.47 7.19 -10.04
CA ALA A 508 -12.27 7.05 -11.48
C ALA A 508 -11.72 8.33 -12.13
N LYS A 509 -12.29 9.50 -11.79
CA LYS A 509 -11.83 10.81 -12.29
C LYS A 509 -10.39 11.14 -11.85
N GLU A 510 -9.96 10.63 -10.71
CA GLU A 510 -8.60 10.80 -10.19
C GLU A 510 -7.60 9.78 -10.77
N GLY A 511 -8.07 8.81 -11.56
CA GLY A 511 -7.24 7.79 -12.22
C GLY A 511 -7.57 6.36 -11.83
N GLY A 512 -8.55 6.16 -10.96
CA GLY A 512 -8.91 4.89 -10.35
C GLY A 512 -8.39 4.74 -8.92
N GLY A 513 -8.68 3.60 -8.32
CA GLY A 513 -8.27 3.27 -6.96
C GLY A 513 -9.13 2.17 -6.37
N LYS A 514 -9.12 2.05 -5.05
CA LYS A 514 -9.87 1.03 -4.31
C LYS A 514 -10.71 1.65 -3.20
N GLN A 515 -11.82 1.03 -2.83
CA GLN A 515 -12.64 1.43 -1.68
C GLN A 515 -13.31 0.23 -1.03
N TYR A 516 -13.57 0.34 0.28
CA TYR A 516 -14.44 -0.59 1.00
C TYR A 516 -15.87 -0.11 0.95
N VAL A 517 -16.80 -1.02 0.69
CA VAL A 517 -18.23 -0.73 0.72
C VAL A 517 -19.00 -1.85 1.39
N TYR A 518 -20.04 -1.51 2.14
CA TYR A 518 -21.09 -2.47 2.46
C TYR A 518 -22.16 -2.39 1.38
N SER A 519 -22.14 -3.33 0.44
CA SER A 519 -23.15 -3.44 -0.61
C SER A 519 -24.24 -4.44 -0.22
N PRO A 520 -25.50 -4.24 -0.66
CA PRO A 520 -26.55 -5.25 -0.49
C PRO A 520 -26.11 -6.59 -1.09
N LYS A 521 -26.50 -7.69 -0.43
CA LYS A 521 -26.32 -9.03 -0.99
C LYS A 521 -27.15 -9.18 -2.27
N GLU A 522 -26.66 -9.99 -3.19
CA GLU A 522 -27.34 -10.25 -4.46
C GLU A 522 -28.48 -11.28 -4.27
N ARG A 523 -29.49 -11.26 -5.16
CA ARG A 523 -30.55 -12.28 -5.29
C ARG A 523 -31.32 -12.63 -3.99
N ASP A 524 -31.98 -11.63 -3.42
CA ASP A 524 -32.96 -11.77 -2.33
C ASP A 524 -32.41 -12.23 -0.97
N GLU A 525 -31.08 -12.22 -0.78
CA GLU A 525 -30.51 -12.38 0.55
C GLU A 525 -30.65 -11.07 1.36
N GLU A 526 -31.26 -11.14 2.53
CA GLU A 526 -31.30 -9.99 3.45
C GLU A 526 -29.90 -9.69 3.99
N GLY A 527 -29.50 -8.42 3.93
CA GLY A 527 -28.29 -7.91 4.56
C GLY A 527 -27.35 -7.21 3.61
N SER A 528 -26.16 -6.91 4.12
CA SER A 528 -25.06 -6.30 3.36
C SER A 528 -23.78 -7.06 3.62
N GLU A 529 -22.89 -7.05 2.63
CA GLU A 529 -21.58 -7.67 2.69
C GLU A 529 -20.51 -6.61 2.48
N LEU A 530 -19.41 -6.76 3.20
CA LEU A 530 -18.21 -5.97 2.98
C LEU A 530 -17.55 -6.41 1.67
N ARG A 531 -17.32 -5.47 0.77
CA ARG A 531 -16.61 -5.69 -0.48
C ARG A 531 -15.45 -4.72 -0.62
N LEU A 532 -14.37 -5.21 -1.22
CA LEU A 532 -13.30 -4.37 -1.75
C LEU A 532 -13.58 -4.11 -3.23
N GLU A 533 -13.92 -2.88 -3.56
CA GLU A 533 -14.15 -2.43 -4.93
C GLU A 533 -12.87 -1.84 -5.52
N TYR A 534 -12.62 -2.19 -6.78
CA TYR A 534 -11.56 -1.69 -7.63
C TYR A 534 -12.21 -0.87 -8.74
N VAL A 535 -11.77 0.38 -8.89
CA VAL A 535 -12.37 1.33 -9.80
C VAL A 535 -11.31 1.80 -10.79
N LEU A 536 -11.62 1.76 -12.08
CA LEU A 536 -10.79 2.36 -13.14
C LEU A 536 -11.63 3.23 -14.08
N PRO A 537 -11.11 4.36 -14.56
CA PRO A 537 -11.74 5.09 -15.65
C PRO A 537 -11.68 4.24 -16.93
N ALA A 538 -12.77 4.18 -17.68
CA ALA A 538 -12.85 3.53 -18.99
C ALA A 538 -12.91 4.53 -20.15
N GLY A 539 -13.09 5.82 -19.83
CA GLY A 539 -13.03 6.96 -20.74
C GLY A 539 -13.28 8.27 -19.99
N ASP A 540 -13.58 9.33 -20.73
CA ASP A 540 -13.73 10.67 -20.14
C ASP A 540 -15.02 10.87 -19.33
N ASP A 541 -16.00 9.97 -19.48
CA ASP A 541 -17.34 10.09 -18.92
C ASP A 541 -17.90 8.80 -18.26
N TRP A 542 -17.06 7.77 -18.10
CA TRP A 542 -17.48 6.47 -17.58
C TRP A 542 -16.34 5.66 -16.96
N LEU A 543 -16.72 4.73 -16.08
CA LEU A 543 -15.83 3.85 -15.33
C LEU A 543 -16.24 2.39 -15.45
N ILE A 544 -15.29 1.53 -15.08
CA ILE A 544 -15.49 0.11 -14.83
C ILE A 544 -15.17 -0.19 -13.36
N LEU A 545 -15.89 -1.16 -12.81
CA LEU A 545 -15.75 -1.58 -11.42
C LEU A 545 -15.68 -3.10 -11.33
N GLY A 546 -14.76 -3.59 -10.49
CA GLY A 546 -14.68 -4.98 -10.08
C GLY A 546 -14.68 -5.07 -8.56
N ALA A 547 -15.44 -6.00 -7.98
CA ALA A 547 -15.54 -6.15 -6.53
C ALA A 547 -15.27 -7.58 -6.08
N VAL A 548 -14.62 -7.69 -4.91
CA VAL A 548 -14.37 -8.94 -4.20
C VAL A 548 -15.07 -8.88 -2.85
N THR A 549 -15.86 -9.90 -2.53
CA THR A 549 -16.45 -10.05 -1.20
C THR A 549 -15.38 -10.44 -0.19
N ILE A 550 -15.37 -9.74 0.94
CA ILE A 550 -14.52 -10.06 2.08
C ILE A 550 -15.30 -11.01 2.99
N GLU A 551 -14.77 -12.21 3.22
CA GLU A 551 -15.42 -13.31 3.98
C GLU A 551 -15.02 -13.38 5.46
#